data_AF-A0ABC9UHM3-F1
#
_entry.id   AF-A0ABC9UHM3-F1
#
_cell.length_a   1.000
_cell.length_b   1.000
_cell.length_c   1.000
_cell.angle_alpha   90.00
_cell.angle_beta   90.00
_cell.angle_gamma   90.00
#
_symmetry.space_group_name_H-M   'P 1'
#
loop_
_entity.id
_entity.type
_entity.pdbx_description
1 polymer ?
#
loop_
_entity_poly.entity_id
_entity_poly.type
_entity_poly.pdbx_seq_one_letter_code
_entity_poly.pdbx_strand_id
1 'polypeptide(L)'
;MQLLEITHYRHVNDNDPIPAVPAEANLDNELYKLWGWFGGTLGFFWSLGELLAYQMVAWGDCFWHHGNTVAFLTATQSREWNECKRALPTPAGCITIRNPLPIKAKLYLVPALAEQEMQQAGKKQKDFKASLTQSDLNDFFPKGSNPDRGVNINIFEHFMTSYMPYMYNKVLELIDNAGIVEKCTFTEHMYNVDSFREQMAENKNDIPTDELSRNEMFLNVEGLLGVSLTPTLSMPSGNDTLLRFAQYGEEVMENV
;
A
#
# COMPACT_ATOMS: atom_id res chain seq x y z
N MET A 1 -3.06 -34.44 -5.30
CA MET A 1 -3.62 -33.13 -4.91
C MET A 1 -2.84 -32.08 -5.66
N GLN A 2 -3.53 -31.40 -6.56
CA GLN A 2 -2.94 -30.51 -7.57
C GLN A 2 -2.85 -29.12 -6.94
N LEU A 3 -1.64 -28.56 -6.82
CA LEU A 3 -1.39 -27.19 -6.32
C LEU A 3 -2.13 -26.09 -7.11
N LEU A 4 -2.83 -26.45 -8.19
CA LEU A 4 -3.62 -25.55 -9.03
C LEU A 4 -4.97 -25.13 -8.41
N GLU A 5 -5.50 -25.86 -7.43
CA GLU A 5 -6.77 -25.51 -6.77
C GLU A 5 -6.60 -24.56 -5.58
N ILE A 6 -5.36 -24.28 -5.16
CA ILE A 6 -5.08 -23.38 -4.03
C ILE A 6 -4.82 -21.99 -4.59
N THR A 7 -5.66 -21.03 -4.23
CA THR A 7 -5.37 -19.61 -4.48
C THR A 7 -4.14 -19.21 -3.68
N HIS A 8 -3.03 -19.03 -4.37
CA HIS A 8 -1.77 -18.63 -3.75
C HIS A 8 -1.70 -17.10 -3.66
N TYR A 9 -1.34 -16.59 -2.48
CA TYR A 9 -1.03 -15.17 -2.26
C TYR A 9 0.44 -15.02 -1.90
N ARG A 10 1.10 -14.03 -2.49
CA ARG A 10 2.45 -13.62 -2.11
C ARG A 10 2.40 -12.30 -1.35
N HIS A 11 3.16 -12.23 -0.28
CA HIS A 11 3.27 -11.06 0.59
C HIS A 11 4.45 -10.20 0.17
N VAL A 12 4.23 -8.88 0.11
CA VAL A 12 5.26 -7.89 -0.19
C VAL A 12 5.19 -6.80 0.87
N ASN A 13 6.32 -6.48 1.47
CA ASN A 13 6.44 -5.41 2.47
C ASN A 13 7.17 -4.21 1.83
N ASP A 14 6.67 -2.99 2.05
CA ASP A 14 7.22 -1.77 1.43
C ASP A 14 8.67 -1.46 1.84
N ASN A 15 9.07 -1.89 3.04
CA ASN A 15 10.44 -1.74 3.55
C ASN A 15 11.36 -2.93 3.18
N ASP A 16 10.83 -3.97 2.54
CA ASP A 16 11.57 -5.17 2.14
C ASP A 16 12.33 -4.94 0.81
N PRO A 17 13.68 -5.07 0.81
CA PRO A 17 14.47 -4.90 -0.39
C PRO A 17 14.46 -6.09 -1.35
N ILE A 18 13.89 -7.25 -1.02
CA ILE A 18 13.95 -8.48 -1.85
C ILE A 18 12.88 -8.57 -2.95
N PRO A 19 11.59 -8.27 -2.74
CA PRO A 19 10.57 -8.25 -3.80
C PRO A 19 10.92 -7.27 -4.93
N ALA A 20 11.72 -6.28 -4.54
CA ALA A 20 12.41 -5.30 -5.33
C ALA A 20 13.49 -5.83 -6.28
N VAL A 21 13.95 -7.05 -6.06
CA VAL A 21 14.88 -7.75 -6.94
C VAL A 21 14.14 -9.01 -7.37
N PRO A 22 13.06 -8.92 -8.17
CA PRO A 22 13.12 -8.31 -9.50
C PRO A 22 11.79 -7.69 -10.03
N ALA A 23 10.71 -7.56 -9.25
CA ALA A 23 9.48 -6.91 -9.73
C ALA A 23 9.78 -5.47 -10.19
N GLU A 24 10.72 -4.77 -9.55
CA GLU A 24 11.21 -3.43 -9.93
C GLU A 24 12.09 -3.40 -11.19
N ALA A 25 12.57 -4.56 -11.68
CA ALA A 25 13.35 -4.64 -12.92
C ALA A 25 12.46 -4.88 -14.16
N ASN A 26 11.21 -5.33 -13.99
CA ASN A 26 10.19 -5.40 -15.05
C ASN A 26 9.20 -4.24 -14.98
N LEU A 27 8.85 -3.86 -13.75
CA LEU A 27 8.14 -2.63 -13.46
C LEU A 27 9.21 -1.55 -13.43
N ASP A 28 9.73 -1.15 -14.60
CA ASP A 28 10.44 0.11 -14.78
C ASP A 28 9.61 1.16 -14.03
N ASN A 29 10.08 1.55 -12.84
CA ASN A 29 9.24 2.26 -11.91
C ASN A 29 9.44 3.73 -12.16
N GLU A 30 8.68 4.15 -13.17
CA GLU A 30 8.84 5.39 -13.87
C GLU A 30 8.29 6.62 -13.09
N LEU A 31 7.88 6.41 -11.83
CA LEU A 31 7.15 7.37 -11.01
C LEU A 31 7.66 7.50 -9.57
N TYR A 32 8.70 6.76 -9.18
CA TYR A 32 9.39 6.95 -7.89
C TYR A 32 9.75 8.42 -7.61
N LYS A 33 9.94 9.23 -8.67
CA LYS A 33 10.36 10.64 -8.58
C LYS A 33 9.25 11.69 -8.77
N LEU A 34 8.15 11.39 -9.46
CA LEU A 34 7.24 12.45 -9.93
C LEU A 34 6.39 13.08 -8.81
N TRP A 35 6.15 12.36 -7.72
CA TRP A 35 5.27 12.79 -6.62
C TRP A 35 6.02 13.42 -5.43
N GLY A 36 7.32 13.71 -5.59
CA GLY A 36 8.21 14.10 -4.50
C GLY A 36 8.52 12.93 -3.56
N TRP A 37 8.66 13.19 -2.26
CA TRP A 37 9.02 12.19 -1.23
C TRP A 37 8.17 10.90 -1.24
N PHE A 38 6.95 10.93 -1.78
CA PHE A 38 6.01 9.79 -1.76
C PHE A 38 5.96 8.97 -3.06
N GLY A 39 6.79 9.30 -4.06
CA GLY A 39 6.74 8.65 -5.37
C GLY A 39 7.00 7.16 -5.31
N GLY A 40 7.73 6.66 -4.30
CA GLY A 40 8.05 5.24 -4.23
C GLY A 40 6.95 4.31 -3.77
N THR A 41 6.22 4.71 -2.73
CA THR A 41 5.03 4.00 -2.24
C THR A 41 3.92 4.00 -3.31
N LEU A 42 3.79 5.12 -4.03
CA LEU A 42 2.83 5.33 -5.12
C LEU A 42 3.15 4.51 -6.37
N GLY A 43 4.40 4.62 -6.84
CA GLY A 43 4.89 3.86 -7.98
C GLY A 43 4.75 2.37 -7.72
N PHE A 44 5.07 1.91 -6.50
CA PHE A 44 4.87 0.52 -6.09
C PHE A 44 3.40 0.09 -6.18
N PHE A 45 2.45 0.77 -5.53
CA PHE A 45 1.05 0.31 -5.54
C PHE A 45 0.39 0.40 -6.92
N TRP A 46 0.68 1.44 -7.71
CA TRP A 46 0.15 1.54 -9.08
C TRP A 46 0.81 0.59 -10.06
N SER A 47 2.08 0.25 -9.81
CA SER A 47 2.72 -0.86 -10.50
C SER A 47 2.08 -2.22 -10.17
N LEU A 48 1.38 -2.38 -9.03
CA LEU A 48 0.59 -3.58 -8.75
C LEU A 48 -0.63 -3.70 -9.69
N GLY A 49 -1.27 -2.58 -10.05
CA GLY A 49 -2.36 -2.59 -11.04
C GLY A 49 -1.87 -2.97 -12.44
N GLU A 50 -0.72 -2.42 -12.84
CA GLU A 50 -0.03 -2.82 -14.07
C GLU A 50 0.39 -4.30 -14.01
N LEU A 51 0.92 -4.76 -12.88
CA LEU A 51 1.30 -6.16 -12.66
C LEU A 51 0.10 -7.11 -12.67
N LEU A 52 -1.04 -6.75 -12.08
CA LEU A 52 -2.28 -7.52 -12.17
C LEU A 52 -2.75 -7.63 -13.62
N ALA A 53 -2.72 -6.53 -14.37
CA ALA A 53 -3.04 -6.54 -15.80
C ALA A 53 -2.07 -7.43 -16.61
N TYR A 54 -0.78 -7.45 -16.26
CA TYR A 54 0.20 -8.36 -16.85
C TYR A 54 -0.01 -9.82 -16.45
N GLN A 55 -0.37 -10.10 -15.19
CA GLN A 55 -0.67 -11.46 -14.71
C GLN A 55 -1.90 -12.09 -15.39
N MET A 56 -2.82 -11.26 -15.92
CA MET A 56 -3.95 -11.73 -16.72
C MET A 56 -3.58 -12.09 -18.17
N VAL A 57 -2.43 -11.63 -18.68
CA VAL A 57 -1.91 -12.00 -20.00
C VAL A 57 -0.98 -13.21 -19.83
N ALA A 58 -1.23 -14.29 -20.57
CA ALA A 58 -0.59 -15.61 -20.40
C ALA A 58 0.95 -15.66 -20.54
N TRP A 59 1.61 -14.54 -20.82
CA TRP A 59 3.07 -14.39 -20.83
C TRP A 59 3.50 -13.67 -19.55
N GLY A 60 3.34 -14.41 -18.45
CA GLY A 60 3.51 -13.94 -17.09
C GLY A 60 4.79 -13.15 -16.87
N ASP A 61 4.72 -12.29 -15.86
CA ASP A 61 5.85 -11.55 -15.28
C ASP A 61 7.19 -12.26 -15.51
N CYS A 62 8.17 -11.56 -16.09
CA CYS A 62 9.48 -12.09 -16.53
C CYS A 62 10.27 -12.76 -15.39
N PHE A 63 9.80 -12.64 -14.15
CA PHE A 63 10.36 -13.21 -12.94
C PHE A 63 9.58 -14.38 -12.36
N TRP A 64 8.52 -14.82 -13.05
CA TRP A 64 7.75 -16.03 -12.71
C TRP A 64 7.15 -15.97 -11.31
N HIS A 65 6.82 -14.78 -10.82
CA HIS A 65 6.10 -14.64 -9.57
C HIS A 65 4.67 -15.19 -9.74
N HIS A 66 4.42 -16.32 -9.10
CA HIS A 66 3.09 -16.92 -9.03
C HIS A 66 2.29 -16.35 -7.84
N GLY A 67 0.96 -16.42 -7.93
CA GLY A 67 0.04 -15.98 -6.87
C GLY A 67 -0.35 -14.51 -6.95
N ASN A 68 -1.47 -14.19 -6.30
CA ASN A 68 -1.99 -12.83 -6.15
C ASN A 68 -1.12 -12.04 -5.18
N THR A 69 -0.87 -10.77 -5.45
CA THR A 69 -0.07 -9.95 -4.54
C THR A 69 -0.91 -9.46 -3.36
N VAL A 70 -0.27 -9.43 -2.19
CA VAL A 70 -0.71 -8.73 -0.99
C VAL A 70 0.41 -7.79 -0.59
N ALA A 71 0.08 -6.52 -0.33
CA ALA A 71 1.05 -5.49 0.01
C ALA A 71 0.82 -4.96 1.43
N PHE A 72 1.88 -4.95 2.24
CA PHE A 72 1.95 -4.22 3.50
C PHE A 72 2.56 -2.85 3.22
N LEU A 73 1.74 -1.80 3.30
CA LEU A 73 2.10 -0.47 2.85
C LEU A 73 1.98 0.55 3.97
N THR A 74 3.06 1.27 4.27
CA THR A 74 3.04 2.37 5.23
C THR A 74 2.52 3.62 4.53
N ALA A 75 1.23 3.89 4.72
CA ALA A 75 0.60 5.10 4.25
C ALA A 75 1.06 6.29 5.11
N THR A 76 1.46 7.34 4.40
CA THR A 76 1.91 8.60 4.97
C THR A 76 1.18 9.74 4.27
N GLN A 77 1.10 10.88 4.94
CA GLN A 77 0.39 12.05 4.44
C GLN A 77 1.24 13.30 4.64
N SER A 78 1.19 14.24 3.70
CA SER A 78 1.74 15.59 3.89
C SER A 78 0.70 16.67 3.72
N ARG A 79 1.01 17.84 4.27
CA ARG A 79 0.33 19.10 3.99
C ARG A 79 1.26 20.04 3.22
N GLU A 80 0.66 20.86 2.36
CA GLU A 80 1.31 21.80 1.48
C GLU A 80 0.67 23.18 1.61
N TRP A 81 1.48 24.22 1.76
CA TRP A 81 1.02 25.60 1.75
C TRP A 81 2.02 26.52 1.07
N ASN A 82 1.54 27.68 0.63
CA ASN A 82 2.40 28.69 -0.01
C ASN A 82 2.81 29.77 0.99
N GLU A 83 4.12 29.97 1.15
CA GLU A 83 4.67 31.13 1.84
C GLU A 83 5.15 32.18 0.85
N CYS A 84 4.42 33.29 0.78
CA CYS A 84 4.78 34.43 -0.05
C CYS A 84 5.47 35.49 0.83
N LYS A 85 6.77 35.73 0.60
CA LYS A 85 7.50 36.77 1.32
C LYS A 85 7.08 38.15 0.81
N ARG A 86 6.53 39.00 1.68
CA ARG A 86 6.37 40.43 1.39
C ARG A 86 7.63 41.18 1.80
N ALA A 87 8.67 41.13 0.98
CA ALA A 87 9.74 42.11 1.06
C ALA A 87 9.33 43.31 0.17
N LEU A 88 9.26 44.51 0.73
CA LEU A 88 9.18 45.73 -0.09
C LEU A 88 10.62 46.18 -0.40
N PRO A 89 10.93 46.68 -1.61
CA PRO A 89 10.03 47.06 -2.70
C PRO A 89 9.82 46.00 -3.79
N THR A 90 10.51 44.86 -3.76
CA THR A 90 10.43 43.81 -4.79
C THR A 90 9.65 42.59 -4.30
N PRO A 91 8.62 42.12 -5.03
CA PRO A 91 7.92 40.89 -4.67
C PRO A 91 8.92 39.74 -4.57
N ALA A 92 9.15 39.26 -3.34
CA ALA A 92 9.81 37.98 -3.16
C ALA A 92 8.73 36.93 -3.44
N GLY A 93 8.94 36.13 -4.49
CA GLY A 93 7.95 35.15 -4.96
C GLY A 93 7.43 34.22 -3.86
N CYS A 94 6.38 33.46 -4.18
CA CYS A 94 5.87 32.44 -3.29
C CYS A 94 6.74 31.19 -3.37
N ILE A 95 7.01 30.58 -2.22
CA ILE A 95 7.57 29.22 -2.15
C ILE A 95 6.48 28.28 -1.67
N THR A 96 6.43 27.10 -2.24
CA THR A 96 5.58 26.01 -1.76
C THR A 96 6.36 25.25 -0.69
N ILE A 97 5.77 25.13 0.49
CA ILE A 97 6.33 24.39 1.61
C ILE A 97 5.48 23.15 1.83
N ARG A 98 6.14 22.00 2.01
CA ARG A 98 5.50 20.70 2.23
C ARG A 98 6.07 20.08 3.49
N ASN A 99 5.19 19.72 4.43
CA ASN A 99 5.58 19.03 5.65
C ASN A 99 4.79 17.72 5.82
N PRO A 100 5.45 16.64 6.28
CA PRO A 100 4.75 15.42 6.64
C PRO A 100 3.83 15.65 7.84
N LEU A 101 2.67 15.01 7.82
CA LEU A 101 1.79 14.87 8.96
C LEU A 101 2.28 13.71 9.86
N PRO A 102 2.02 13.79 11.18
CA PRO A 102 2.65 12.89 12.14
C PRO A 102 2.11 11.46 12.12
N ILE A 103 0.82 11.26 11.83
CA ILE A 103 0.20 9.94 11.87
C ILE A 103 0.45 9.21 10.56
N LYS A 104 0.90 7.96 10.68
CA LYS A 104 1.08 6.99 9.60
C LYS A 104 0.20 5.77 9.89
N ALA A 105 -0.15 5.02 8.86
CA ALA A 105 -0.85 3.75 9.02
C ALA A 105 -0.20 2.67 8.17
N LYS A 106 0.03 1.49 8.74
CA LYS A 106 0.36 0.30 7.94
C LYS A 106 -0.96 -0.26 7.38
N LEU A 107 -1.05 -0.41 6.07
CA LEU A 107 -2.22 -0.94 5.38
C LEU A 107 -1.93 -2.34 4.83
N TYR A 108 -2.91 -3.22 4.90
CA TYR A 108 -2.95 -4.57 4.35
C TYR A 108 -3.76 -4.53 3.04
N LEU A 109 -3.07 -4.30 1.94
CA LEU A 109 -3.74 -4.11 0.65
C LEU A 109 -3.77 -5.42 -0.13
N VAL A 110 -4.98 -5.86 -0.51
CA VAL A 110 -5.20 -7.04 -1.36
C VAL A 110 -5.83 -6.59 -2.68
N PRO A 111 -5.01 -6.22 -3.69
CA PRO A 111 -5.48 -5.79 -5.01
C PRO A 111 -6.52 -6.71 -5.66
N ALA A 112 -6.45 -8.02 -5.42
CA ALA A 112 -7.42 -8.98 -5.94
C ALA A 112 -8.86 -8.78 -5.43
N LEU A 113 -9.06 -8.03 -4.34
CA LEU A 113 -10.39 -7.66 -3.84
C LEU A 113 -10.97 -6.43 -4.56
N ALA A 114 -10.15 -5.66 -5.29
CA ALA A 114 -10.51 -4.43 -5.99
C ALA A 114 -10.08 -4.48 -7.47
N GLU A 115 -10.34 -5.59 -8.14
CA GLU A 115 -9.74 -5.90 -9.45
C GLU A 115 -10.02 -4.84 -10.52
N GLN A 116 -11.24 -4.29 -10.57
CA GLN A 116 -11.61 -3.29 -11.58
C GLN A 116 -10.85 -1.97 -11.37
N GLU A 117 -10.79 -1.49 -10.14
CA GLU A 117 -10.05 -0.29 -9.74
C GLU A 117 -8.56 -0.45 -10.06
N MET A 118 -8.00 -1.63 -9.78
CA MET A 118 -6.59 -1.93 -10.06
C MET A 118 -6.29 -2.03 -11.55
N GLN A 119 -7.19 -2.58 -12.36
CA GLN A 119 -7.05 -2.57 -13.82
C GLN A 119 -7.10 -1.15 -14.37
N GLN A 120 -8.00 -0.30 -13.87
CA GLN A 120 -8.08 1.11 -14.29
C GLN A 120 -6.79 1.87 -13.92
N ALA A 121 -6.26 1.62 -12.73
CA ALA A 121 -5.00 2.19 -12.30
C ALA A 121 -3.83 1.74 -13.17
N GLY A 122 -3.75 0.44 -13.49
CA GLY A 122 -2.76 -0.10 -14.42
C GLY A 122 -2.86 0.54 -15.81
N LYS A 123 -4.08 0.85 -16.29
CA LYS A 123 -4.28 1.58 -17.54
C LYS A 123 -3.78 3.03 -17.46
N LYS A 124 -4.15 3.77 -16.41
CA LYS A 124 -3.66 5.15 -16.20
C LYS A 124 -2.13 5.20 -16.12
N GLN A 125 -1.54 4.19 -15.49
CA GLN A 125 -0.09 4.02 -15.40
C GLN A 125 0.54 3.84 -16.79
N LYS A 126 -0.04 2.96 -17.61
CA LYS A 126 0.42 2.73 -18.98
C LYS A 126 0.29 3.98 -19.86
N ASP A 127 -0.83 4.69 -19.75
CA ASP A 127 -1.09 5.92 -20.50
C ASP A 127 -0.10 7.03 -20.10
N PHE A 128 0.24 7.14 -18.81
CA PHE A 128 1.25 8.08 -18.32
C PHE A 128 2.65 7.75 -18.84
N LYS A 129 3.10 6.49 -18.74
CA LYS A 129 4.39 6.04 -19.30
C LYS A 129 4.51 6.40 -20.79
N ALA A 130 3.44 6.21 -21.56
CA ALA A 130 3.41 6.55 -22.98
C ALA A 130 3.48 8.07 -23.26
N SER A 131 3.21 8.92 -22.27
CA SER A 131 3.26 10.39 -22.40
C SER A 131 4.65 10.99 -22.14
N LEU A 132 5.59 10.23 -21.56
CA LEU A 132 6.92 10.70 -21.21
C LEU A 132 7.82 10.87 -22.44
N THR A 133 8.61 11.95 -22.47
CA THR A 133 9.63 12.16 -23.51
C THR A 133 10.94 11.47 -23.14
N GLN A 134 11.83 11.26 -24.12
CA GLN A 134 13.16 10.68 -23.83
C GLN A 134 13.98 11.50 -22.83
N SER A 135 13.77 12.81 -22.73
CA SER A 135 14.41 13.66 -21.72
C SER A 135 13.86 13.37 -20.34
N ASP A 136 12.53 13.30 -20.21
CA ASP A 136 11.85 12.91 -18.97
C ASP A 136 12.35 11.55 -18.49
N LEU A 137 12.45 10.58 -19.41
CA LEU A 137 12.97 9.25 -19.11
C LEU A 137 14.42 9.28 -18.59
N ASN A 138 15.29 10.14 -19.12
CA ASN A 138 16.69 10.18 -18.68
C ASN A 138 16.86 10.85 -17.31
N ASP A 139 16.04 11.86 -17.01
CA ASP A 139 16.07 12.58 -15.73
C ASP A 139 15.44 11.73 -14.62
N PHE A 140 14.36 11.05 -14.96
CA PHE A 140 13.67 10.18 -14.03
C PHE A 140 14.36 8.80 -13.91
N PHE A 141 14.99 8.27 -14.97
CA PHE A 141 15.64 6.93 -15.03
C PHE A 141 17.09 6.98 -15.53
N PRO A 142 18.03 7.37 -14.65
CA PRO A 142 19.44 7.33 -15.00
C PRO A 142 19.87 5.87 -15.19
N LYS A 143 20.45 5.56 -16.35
CA LYS A 143 20.96 4.23 -16.67
C LYS A 143 21.87 3.69 -15.56
N GLY A 144 21.58 2.47 -15.11
CA GLY A 144 22.39 1.75 -14.13
C GLY A 144 22.15 2.16 -12.67
N SER A 145 21.04 2.86 -12.39
CA SER A 145 20.64 3.20 -11.03
C SER A 145 19.23 2.71 -10.74
N ASN A 146 19.01 2.24 -9.51
CA ASN A 146 17.66 2.05 -9.00
C ASN A 146 17.14 3.40 -8.49
N PRO A 147 15.87 3.75 -8.77
CA PRO A 147 15.25 4.93 -8.20
C PRO A 147 15.16 4.87 -6.67
N ASP A 148 15.21 6.05 -6.03
CA ASP A 148 15.02 6.18 -4.58
C ASP A 148 13.57 5.85 -4.19
N ARG A 149 13.40 5.05 -3.13
CA ARG A 149 12.10 4.57 -2.68
C ARG A 149 11.39 5.50 -1.71
N GLY A 150 12.09 6.50 -1.16
CA GLY A 150 11.53 7.39 -0.14
C GLY A 150 11.22 6.69 1.19
N VAL A 151 11.65 5.43 1.36
CA VAL A 151 11.53 4.63 2.58
C VAL A 151 12.89 4.01 2.93
N ASN A 152 13.17 3.86 4.22
CA ASN A 152 14.39 3.20 4.68
C ASN A 152 14.27 1.68 4.44
N ILE A 153 14.98 1.19 3.43
CA ILE A 153 15.06 -0.25 3.15
C ILE A 153 15.92 -0.95 4.20
N ASN A 154 15.47 -2.11 4.66
CA ASN A 154 16.20 -2.91 5.62
C ASN A 154 15.99 -4.39 5.31
N ILE A 155 17.07 -5.16 5.12
CA ILE A 155 17.00 -6.59 4.80
C ILE A 155 16.29 -7.40 5.91
N PHE A 156 16.26 -6.90 7.14
CA PHE A 156 15.50 -7.53 8.22
C PHE A 156 13.98 -7.40 8.03
N GLU A 157 13.51 -6.46 7.23
CA GLU A 157 12.09 -6.28 6.89
C GLU A 157 11.58 -7.33 5.89
N HIS A 158 12.49 -8.12 5.32
CA HIS A 158 12.17 -9.30 4.51
C HIS A 158 11.64 -10.47 5.32
N PHE A 159 12.06 -10.60 6.57
CA PHE A 159 11.65 -11.74 7.38
C PHE A 159 10.15 -11.63 7.70
N MET A 160 9.44 -12.76 7.55
CA MET A 160 8.02 -12.89 7.95
C MET A 160 7.75 -12.33 9.34
N THR A 161 8.70 -12.42 10.27
CA THR A 161 8.59 -11.86 11.63
C THR A 161 8.32 -10.36 11.66
N SER A 162 8.72 -9.63 10.63
CA SER A 162 8.59 -8.17 10.54
C SER A 162 7.21 -7.73 10.10
N TYR A 163 6.44 -8.60 9.43
CA TYR A 163 5.07 -8.28 9.00
C TYR A 163 3.96 -9.24 9.51
N MET A 164 4.35 -10.35 10.15
CA MET A 164 3.44 -11.25 10.86
C MET A 164 2.53 -10.54 11.86
N PRO A 165 3.00 -9.58 12.69
CA PRO A 165 2.13 -8.82 13.59
C PRO A 165 0.94 -8.17 12.87
N TYR A 166 1.18 -7.48 11.74
CA TYR A 166 0.11 -6.85 10.97
C TYR A 166 -0.90 -7.88 10.43
N MET A 167 -0.40 -9.03 9.95
CA MET A 167 -1.30 -10.10 9.50
C MET A 167 -2.16 -10.63 10.65
N TYR A 168 -1.54 -10.82 11.81
CA TYR A 168 -2.18 -11.39 12.98
C TYR A 168 -3.23 -10.44 13.54
N ASN A 169 -2.85 -9.19 13.81
CA ASN A 169 -3.73 -8.12 14.28
C ASN A 169 -4.89 -7.92 13.31
N LYS A 170 -4.63 -7.91 11.99
CA LYS A 170 -5.69 -7.76 11.00
C LYS A 170 -6.71 -8.90 11.07
N VAL A 171 -6.28 -10.16 11.19
CA VAL A 171 -7.23 -11.27 11.31
C VAL A 171 -8.04 -11.17 12.60
N LEU A 172 -7.41 -10.79 13.72
CA LEU A 172 -8.08 -10.58 15.00
C LEU A 172 -9.11 -9.45 14.92
N GLU A 173 -8.76 -8.31 14.34
CA GLU A 173 -9.66 -7.18 14.06
C GLU A 173 -10.87 -7.64 13.22
N LEU A 174 -10.64 -8.40 12.14
CA LEU A 174 -11.73 -8.87 11.28
C LEU A 174 -12.68 -9.82 12.02
N ILE A 175 -12.16 -10.68 12.90
CA ILE A 175 -12.96 -11.59 13.73
C ILE A 175 -13.83 -10.79 14.71
N ASP A 176 -13.24 -9.78 15.36
CA ASP A 176 -13.93 -8.88 16.29
C ASP A 176 -15.05 -8.10 15.58
N ASN A 177 -14.72 -7.46 14.46
CA ASN A 177 -15.67 -6.73 13.61
C ASN A 177 -16.81 -7.62 13.06
N ALA A 178 -16.56 -8.91 12.86
CA ALA A 178 -17.58 -9.87 12.46
C ALA A 178 -18.51 -10.32 13.61
N GLY A 179 -18.25 -9.88 14.86
CA GLY A 179 -19.03 -10.22 16.04
C GLY A 179 -18.86 -11.69 16.49
N ILE A 180 -17.75 -12.33 16.11
CA ILE A 180 -17.47 -13.74 16.43
C ILE A 180 -17.05 -13.88 17.90
N VAL A 181 -16.49 -12.82 18.49
CA VAL A 181 -15.98 -12.78 19.87
C VAL A 181 -16.70 -11.67 20.64
N GLU A 182 -17.20 -11.96 21.85
CA GLU A 182 -18.00 -11.00 22.64
C GLU A 182 -17.16 -10.09 23.57
N LYS A 183 -15.88 -10.41 23.80
CA LYS A 183 -15.08 -9.84 24.92
C LYS A 183 -13.65 -9.46 24.60
N CYS A 184 -13.17 -9.71 23.39
CA CYS A 184 -11.86 -9.27 22.97
C CYS A 184 -12.04 -7.98 22.19
N THR A 185 -11.22 -6.97 22.49
CA THR A 185 -11.17 -5.73 21.71
C THR A 185 -9.85 -5.76 20.97
N PHE A 186 -9.88 -6.22 19.72
CA PHE A 186 -8.72 -6.22 18.85
C PHE A 186 -8.81 -4.99 17.96
N THR A 187 -8.23 -3.90 18.46
CA THR A 187 -8.50 -2.56 17.93
C THR A 187 -7.25 -1.79 17.53
N GLU A 188 -6.04 -2.33 17.69
CA GLU A 188 -4.82 -1.53 17.48
C GLU A 188 -4.67 -1.11 16.01
N HIS A 189 -4.70 -2.08 15.09
CA HIS A 189 -4.60 -1.79 13.64
C HIS A 189 -5.75 -0.87 13.19
N MET A 190 -6.98 -1.19 13.62
CA MET A 190 -8.16 -0.37 13.33
C MET A 190 -8.01 1.06 13.84
N TYR A 191 -7.54 1.25 15.08
CA TYR A 191 -7.31 2.56 15.69
C TYR A 191 -6.25 3.36 14.92
N ASN A 192 -5.16 2.71 14.50
CA ASN A 192 -4.11 3.35 13.70
C ASN A 192 -4.66 3.82 12.34
N VAL A 193 -5.45 2.96 11.67
CA VAL A 193 -6.10 3.28 10.38
C VAL A 193 -7.14 4.38 10.54
N ASP A 194 -7.95 4.36 11.60
CA ASP A 194 -8.98 5.36 11.88
C ASP A 194 -8.36 6.70 12.24
N SER A 195 -7.33 6.72 13.09
CA SER A 195 -6.57 7.94 13.43
C SER A 195 -5.95 8.57 12.19
N PHE A 196 -5.44 7.75 11.26
CA PHE A 196 -4.93 8.22 9.99
C PHE A 196 -6.03 8.83 9.11
N ARG A 197 -7.21 8.19 9.05
CA ARG A 197 -8.38 8.70 8.31
C ARG A 197 -8.88 10.03 8.91
N GLU A 198 -8.93 10.15 10.22
CA GLU A 198 -9.29 11.38 10.93
C GLU A 198 -8.31 12.51 10.62
N GLN A 199 -7.00 12.25 10.70
CA GLN A 199 -5.98 13.22 10.32
C GLN A 199 -6.15 13.71 8.86
N MET A 200 -6.46 12.81 7.94
CA MET A 200 -6.74 13.19 6.54
C MET A 200 -7.98 14.10 6.44
N ALA A 201 -9.04 13.81 7.18
CA ALA A 201 -10.25 14.62 7.18
C ALA A 201 -10.01 16.02 7.76
N GLU A 202 -9.25 16.12 8.86
CA GLU A 202 -8.91 17.38 9.52
C GLU A 202 -8.03 18.29 8.64
N ASN A 203 -7.11 17.70 7.88
CA ASN A 203 -6.13 18.42 7.07
C ASN A 203 -6.51 18.47 5.57
N LYS A 204 -7.74 18.09 5.21
CA LYS A 204 -8.19 17.88 3.82
C LYS A 204 -7.87 19.04 2.86
N ASN A 205 -7.94 20.27 3.34
CA ASN A 205 -7.73 21.47 2.52
C ASN A 205 -6.25 21.77 2.25
N ASP A 206 -5.37 21.31 3.14
CA ASP A 206 -3.93 21.55 3.04
C ASP A 206 -3.20 20.34 2.44
N ILE A 207 -3.89 19.22 2.24
CA ILE A 207 -3.33 18.03 1.61
C ILE A 207 -3.33 18.20 0.07
N PRO A 208 -2.22 17.86 -0.63
CA PRO A 208 -2.22 17.75 -2.09
C PRO A 208 -3.32 16.79 -2.60
N THR A 209 -4.15 17.25 -3.53
CA THR A 209 -5.34 16.51 -4.02
C THR A 209 -5.03 15.08 -4.46
N ASP A 210 -3.91 14.88 -5.16
CA ASP A 210 -3.52 13.55 -5.64
C ASP A 210 -3.08 12.62 -4.51
N GLU A 211 -2.47 13.16 -3.46
CA GLU A 211 -2.09 12.40 -2.26
C GLU A 211 -3.31 12.00 -1.45
N LEU A 212 -4.29 12.91 -1.30
CA LEU A 212 -5.58 12.61 -0.67
C LEU A 212 -6.31 11.48 -1.41
N SER A 213 -6.49 11.66 -2.72
CA SER A 213 -7.18 10.71 -3.60
C SER A 213 -6.55 9.32 -3.55
N ARG A 214 -5.21 9.25 -3.56
CA ARG A 214 -4.47 7.99 -3.38
C ARG A 214 -4.79 7.33 -2.05
N ASN A 215 -4.62 8.06 -0.94
CA ASN A 215 -4.77 7.46 0.38
C ASN A 215 -6.23 7.04 0.64
N GLU A 216 -7.21 7.77 0.10
CA GLU A 216 -8.61 7.34 0.07
C GLU A 216 -8.79 6.00 -0.67
N MET A 217 -8.15 5.82 -1.83
CA MET A 217 -8.17 4.55 -2.55
C MET A 217 -7.55 3.41 -1.74
N PHE A 218 -6.41 3.64 -1.08
CA PHE A 218 -5.77 2.60 -0.27
C PHE A 218 -6.65 2.19 0.92
N LEU A 219 -7.26 3.17 1.60
CA LEU A 219 -8.20 2.92 2.69
C LEU A 219 -9.46 2.17 2.21
N ASN A 220 -9.93 2.44 0.98
CA ASN A 220 -11.04 1.70 0.40
C ASN A 220 -10.67 0.23 0.14
N VAL A 221 -9.48 -0.04 -0.42
CA VAL A 221 -8.99 -1.40 -0.65
C VAL A 221 -8.81 -2.16 0.67
N GLU A 222 -8.23 -1.52 1.68
CA GLU A 222 -8.13 -2.04 3.06
C GLU A 222 -9.51 -2.44 3.60
N GLY A 223 -10.52 -1.58 3.42
CA GLY A 223 -11.89 -1.81 3.89
C GLY A 223 -12.59 -3.01 3.27
N LEU A 224 -12.08 -3.55 2.15
CA LEU A 224 -12.65 -4.74 1.51
C LEU A 224 -12.24 -6.04 2.21
N LEU A 225 -11.24 -6.02 3.10
CA LEU A 225 -10.71 -7.22 3.75
C LEU A 225 -11.75 -8.02 4.54
N GLY A 226 -12.83 -7.40 5.03
CA GLY A 226 -13.90 -8.10 5.74
C GLY A 226 -14.50 -9.27 4.95
N VAL A 227 -14.57 -9.16 3.62
CA VAL A 227 -15.13 -10.23 2.77
C VAL A 227 -14.28 -11.51 2.81
N SER A 228 -12.99 -11.39 3.16
CA SER A 228 -12.03 -12.51 3.17
C SER A 228 -12.30 -13.56 4.26
N LEU A 229 -13.12 -13.25 5.27
CA LEU A 229 -13.57 -14.23 6.27
C LEU A 229 -14.65 -15.18 5.74
N THR A 230 -15.39 -14.78 4.70
CA THR A 230 -16.56 -15.51 4.18
C THR A 230 -16.27 -16.96 3.82
N PRO A 231 -15.16 -17.29 3.11
CA PRO A 231 -14.85 -18.68 2.78
C PRO A 231 -14.67 -19.54 4.03
N THR A 232 -13.92 -19.04 5.04
CA THR A 232 -13.70 -19.74 6.30
C THR A 232 -15.01 -19.93 7.05
N LEU A 233 -15.83 -18.89 7.18
CA LEU A 233 -17.14 -18.97 7.83
C LEU A 233 -18.11 -19.95 7.14
N SER A 234 -17.94 -20.18 5.84
CA SER A 234 -18.74 -21.12 5.06
C SER A 234 -18.27 -22.58 5.21
N MET A 235 -17.11 -22.83 5.82
CA MET A 235 -16.59 -24.18 6.05
C MET A 235 -17.19 -24.81 7.32
N PRO A 236 -17.38 -26.14 7.36
CA PRO A 236 -17.69 -26.85 8.59
C PRO A 236 -16.65 -26.53 9.68
N SER A 237 -17.11 -26.17 10.88
CA SER A 237 -16.25 -25.72 12.00
C SER A 237 -15.41 -24.46 11.73
N GLY A 238 -15.71 -23.70 10.68
CA GLY A 238 -15.03 -22.44 10.36
C GLY A 238 -15.17 -21.40 11.46
N ASN A 239 -16.40 -21.21 11.96
CA ASN A 239 -16.66 -20.31 13.09
C ASN A 239 -15.88 -20.73 14.36
N ASP A 240 -15.90 -22.03 14.71
CA ASP A 240 -15.15 -22.54 15.86
C ASP A 240 -13.64 -22.37 15.70
N THR A 241 -13.14 -22.44 14.46
CA THR A 241 -11.73 -22.23 14.14
C THR A 241 -11.32 -20.78 14.36
N LEU A 242 -12.12 -19.82 13.88
CA LEU A 242 -11.88 -18.38 14.10
C LEU A 242 -11.99 -18.02 15.59
N LEU A 243 -12.98 -18.56 16.29
CA LEU A 243 -13.14 -18.36 17.73
C LEU A 243 -11.91 -18.87 18.50
N ARG A 244 -11.39 -20.07 18.15
CA ARG A 244 -10.17 -20.62 18.76
C ARG A 244 -8.95 -19.76 18.44
N PHE A 245 -8.80 -19.32 17.19
CA PHE A 245 -7.70 -18.45 16.79
C PHE A 245 -7.66 -17.18 17.64
N ALA A 246 -8.82 -16.53 17.80
CA ALA A 246 -8.95 -15.34 18.60
C ALA A 246 -8.80 -15.58 20.12
N GLN A 247 -9.27 -16.72 20.63
CA GLN A 247 -9.14 -17.07 22.05
C GLN A 247 -7.69 -17.18 22.51
N TYR A 248 -6.80 -17.66 21.64
CA TYR A 248 -5.37 -17.78 21.93
C TYR A 248 -4.54 -16.63 21.36
N GLY A 249 -5.21 -15.63 20.79
CA GLY A 249 -4.54 -14.51 20.15
C GLY A 249 -4.39 -13.29 21.01
N GLU A 250 -3.22 -12.66 20.86
CA GLU A 250 -2.89 -11.38 21.46
C GLU A 250 -2.47 -10.43 20.34
N GLU A 251 -2.97 -9.19 20.38
CA GLU A 251 -2.46 -8.13 19.50
C GLU A 251 -1.01 -7.82 19.86
N VAL A 252 -0.20 -7.66 18.83
CA VAL A 252 1.20 -7.28 18.96
C VAL A 252 1.35 -5.84 18.52
N MET A 253 1.96 -5.01 19.38
CA MET A 253 2.20 -3.60 19.08
C MET A 253 2.91 -3.41 17.75
N GLU A 254 2.30 -2.63 16.87
CA GLU A 254 2.82 -2.32 15.55
C GLU A 254 3.89 -1.23 15.64
N ASN A 255 5.09 -1.50 15.13
CA ASN A 255 6.13 -0.48 14.98
C ASN A 255 5.94 0.19 13.60
N VAL A 256 5.16 1.27 13.53
CA VAL A 256 4.89 2.06 12.30
C VAL A 256 5.81 3.28 12.16
#